data_AF-A0A1T5AZU4-F1
#
_entry.id   AF-A0A1T5AZU4-F1
#
_cell.length_a   1.000
_cell.length_b   1.000
_cell.length_c   1.000
_cell.angle_alpha   90.00
_cell.angle_beta   90.00
_cell.angle_gamma   90.00
#
_symmetry.space_group_name_H-M   'P 1'
#
loop_
_entity.id
_entity.type
_entity.pdbx_description
1 polymer ?
#
loop_
_entity_poly.entity_id
_entity_poly.type
_entity_poly.pdbx_seq_one_letter_code
_entity_poly.pdbx_strand_id
1 'polypeptide(L)'
;MSKLVAFSIAILLFSCQGTSKKSLPSTIPDTTGTTVTAEIKDLVQSDSHSFKVEIEKITAAQLDSAMAYAKPKQPIVKITDFEVVQKKLSGIVDFRVEDGYLGIKRINFRNGTNSGDKEEFEEYAFVAYFPDEDILLCEGGHTTDISFDLGTGQETYEVGNPDLATISPNGKYRLNKVFEGQECFFHFIQKKERNKFRKVLDLSEAFEKKTNKWLCVTGKEFWTDDVTLYLGLVTQYKEDGNEYDYYKIKIIDR
;
A
#
# COMPACT_ATOMS: atom_id res chain seq x y z
N MET A 1 -39.63 -23.30 31.78
CA MET A 1 -38.79 -24.51 31.74
C MET A 1 -38.13 -24.59 30.37
N SER A 2 -36.87 -25.05 30.33
CA SER A 2 -35.99 -25.24 29.17
C SER A 2 -35.33 -24.00 28.58
N LYS A 3 -34.01 -23.92 28.35
CA LYS A 3 -32.80 -24.47 29.00
C LYS A 3 -31.65 -23.67 28.35
N LEU A 4 -30.89 -22.89 29.13
CA LEU A 4 -29.64 -22.26 28.67
C LEU A 4 -28.60 -23.36 28.51
N VAL A 5 -27.94 -23.43 27.35
CA VAL A 5 -26.75 -24.25 27.13
C VAL A 5 -25.57 -23.30 27.01
N ALA A 6 -24.72 -23.29 28.03
CA ALA A 6 -23.44 -22.61 28.03
C ALA A 6 -22.40 -23.53 27.39
N PHE A 7 -21.70 -23.05 26.36
CA PHE A 7 -20.55 -23.73 25.78
C PHE A 7 -19.27 -23.14 26.36
N SER A 8 -18.60 -23.90 27.21
CA SER A 8 -17.24 -23.63 27.69
C SER A 8 -16.25 -24.22 26.69
N ILE A 9 -15.41 -23.39 26.08
CA ILE A 9 -14.28 -23.84 25.25
C ILE A 9 -13.02 -23.85 26.11
N ALA A 10 -12.45 -25.04 26.30
CA ALA A 10 -11.15 -25.25 26.93
C ALA A 10 -10.05 -25.19 25.86
N ILE A 11 -9.09 -24.28 26.03
CA ILE A 11 -7.91 -24.15 25.18
C ILE A 11 -6.79 -25.03 25.77
N LEU A 12 -6.39 -26.07 25.05
CA LEU A 12 -5.19 -26.86 25.34
C LEU A 12 -4.03 -26.32 24.51
N LEU A 13 -3.06 -25.70 25.20
CA LEU A 13 -1.77 -25.31 24.63
C LEU A 13 -0.84 -26.54 24.63
N PHE A 14 -0.46 -27.03 23.46
CA PHE A 14 0.71 -27.90 23.29
C PHE A 14 1.92 -27.02 22.95
N SER A 15 2.95 -27.10 23.79
CA SER A 15 4.23 -26.41 23.64
C SER A 15 5.40 -27.39 23.69
N CYS A 16 6.39 -27.09 22.85
CA CYS A 16 7.79 -27.55 22.83
C CYS A 16 8.10 -29.00 22.43
N GLN A 17 8.63 -29.14 21.20
CA GLN A 17 9.66 -30.12 20.88
C GLN A 17 10.97 -29.42 20.48
N GLY A 18 12.05 -29.77 21.19
CA GLY A 18 13.29 -30.23 20.57
C GLY A 18 14.35 -29.19 20.18
N THR A 19 15.23 -28.84 21.11
CA THR A 19 16.55 -28.25 20.81
C THR A 19 17.63 -29.30 20.48
N SER A 20 18.41 -29.00 19.44
CA SER A 20 19.86 -29.21 19.26
C SER A 20 20.40 -30.59 18.83
N LYS A 21 21.12 -30.62 17.70
CA LYS A 21 22.61 -30.70 17.68
C LYS A 21 23.23 -30.52 16.28
N LYS A 22 24.38 -29.84 16.29
CA LYS A 22 25.34 -29.57 15.20
C LYS A 22 25.98 -30.85 14.62
N SER A 23 26.38 -30.81 13.34
CA SER A 23 27.77 -31.10 12.93
C SER A 23 28.07 -30.67 11.48
N LEU A 24 29.27 -30.13 11.27
CA LEU A 24 30.03 -29.96 10.02
C LEU A 24 31.47 -30.37 10.40
N PRO A 25 32.28 -30.97 9.51
CA PRO A 25 33.11 -30.11 8.65
C PRO A 25 33.55 -30.66 7.27
N SER A 26 33.82 -29.69 6.38
CA SER A 26 34.95 -29.54 5.43
C SER A 26 35.24 -30.60 4.34
N THR A 27 35.38 -30.15 3.08
CA THR A 27 36.66 -30.12 2.32
C THR A 27 36.48 -29.40 0.96
N ILE A 28 37.40 -28.49 0.62
CA ILE A 28 37.59 -27.83 -0.69
C ILE A 28 38.70 -28.59 -1.46
N PRO A 29 38.70 -28.61 -2.81
CA PRO A 29 39.75 -27.86 -3.52
C PRO A 29 39.27 -27.06 -4.73
N ASP A 30 40.03 -25.98 -5.00
CA ASP A 30 40.06 -25.07 -6.14
C ASP A 30 40.07 -25.75 -7.53
N THR A 31 39.59 -25.05 -8.57
CA THR A 31 40.41 -24.61 -9.72
C THR A 31 39.66 -23.57 -10.58
N THR A 32 40.40 -22.49 -10.83
CA THR A 32 40.28 -21.36 -11.76
C THR A 32 39.54 -21.55 -13.10
N GLY A 33 38.82 -20.49 -13.51
CA GLY A 33 38.34 -20.27 -14.87
C GLY A 33 37.73 -18.88 -15.04
N THR A 34 38.55 -17.90 -15.44
CA THR A 34 38.15 -16.53 -15.79
C THR A 34 37.24 -16.52 -17.01
N THR A 35 36.08 -15.85 -16.94
CA THR A 35 35.46 -15.22 -18.11
C THR A 35 34.81 -13.91 -17.69
N VAL A 36 35.31 -12.85 -18.31
CA VAL A 36 34.79 -11.48 -18.22
C VAL A 36 33.51 -11.40 -19.04
N THR A 37 32.42 -10.98 -18.42
CA THR A 37 31.35 -10.26 -19.10
C THR A 37 30.88 -9.16 -18.17
N ALA A 38 31.26 -7.93 -18.49
CA ALA A 38 30.62 -6.74 -17.98
C ALA A 38 29.21 -6.67 -18.60
N GLU A 39 28.19 -6.36 -17.80
CA GLU A 39 27.33 -5.18 -17.97
C GLU A 39 26.07 -5.24 -17.09
N ILE A 40 25.99 -4.22 -16.23
CA ILE A 40 24.80 -3.44 -15.88
C ILE A 40 23.65 -4.21 -15.18
N LYS A 41 23.76 -4.31 -13.85
CA LYS A 41 22.61 -4.02 -12.98
C LYS A 41 22.88 -2.67 -12.32
N ASP A 42 22.43 -1.61 -12.98
CA ASP A 42 21.96 -0.42 -12.26
C ASP A 42 20.85 -0.88 -11.33
N LEU A 43 21.23 -1.35 -10.13
CA LEU A 43 20.41 -1.04 -8.98
C LEU A 43 20.46 0.49 -8.93
N VAL A 44 19.38 1.12 -9.35
CA VAL A 44 19.08 2.49 -8.99
C VAL A 44 19.15 2.53 -7.47
N GLN A 45 20.32 2.91 -6.99
CA GLN A 45 20.60 3.34 -5.65
C GLN A 45 19.54 4.41 -5.40
N SER A 46 18.67 4.14 -4.42
CA SER A 46 17.79 5.16 -3.88
C SER A 46 18.69 6.30 -3.43
N ASP A 47 18.85 7.31 -4.28
CA ASP A 47 19.41 8.58 -3.88
C ASP A 47 18.54 9.02 -2.71
N SER A 48 19.13 8.99 -1.52
CA SER A 48 18.58 9.47 -0.26
C SER A 48 18.36 10.99 -0.36
N HIS A 49 17.45 11.41 -1.24
CA HIS A 49 16.80 12.70 -1.16
C HIS A 49 15.98 12.64 0.12
N SER A 50 16.47 13.30 1.17
CA SER A 50 15.72 13.35 2.43
C SER A 50 14.48 14.21 2.23
N PHE A 51 13.35 13.59 1.92
CA PHE A 51 12.07 14.29 1.91
C PHE A 51 11.71 14.68 3.33
N LYS A 52 11.29 15.94 3.51
CA LYS A 52 10.78 16.43 4.79
C LYS A 52 9.37 16.96 4.60
N VAL A 53 8.62 16.97 5.70
CA VAL A 53 7.30 17.62 5.76
C VAL A 53 7.25 18.60 6.90
N GLU A 54 6.61 19.73 6.63
CA GLU A 54 6.07 20.62 7.65
C GLU A 54 4.62 20.23 7.88
N ILE A 55 4.26 19.98 9.14
CA ILE A 55 2.90 19.62 9.55
C ILE A 55 2.42 20.67 10.53
N GLU A 56 1.35 21.35 10.16
CA GLU A 56 0.74 22.44 10.91
C GLU A 56 -0.72 22.10 11.19
N LYS A 57 -1.13 22.13 12.47
CA LYS A 57 -2.55 22.08 12.83
C LYS A 57 -3.20 23.42 12.48
N ILE A 58 -4.33 23.38 11.79
CA ILE A 58 -5.07 24.57 11.34
C ILE A 58 -6.51 24.54 11.88
N THR A 59 -7.18 25.68 11.77
CA THR A 59 -8.60 25.83 12.09
C THR A 59 -9.49 25.39 10.92
N ALA A 60 -10.76 25.11 11.20
CA ALA A 60 -11.76 24.83 10.16
C ALA A 60 -11.86 25.97 9.13
N ALA A 61 -11.88 27.22 9.60
CA ALA A 61 -11.95 28.40 8.73
C ALA A 61 -10.75 28.52 7.78
N GLN A 62 -9.55 28.13 8.23
CA GLN A 62 -8.36 28.09 7.37
C GLN A 62 -8.46 26.97 6.33
N LEU A 63 -9.01 25.80 6.68
CA LEU A 63 -9.28 24.72 5.73
C LEU A 63 -10.29 25.17 4.66
N ASP A 64 -11.41 25.75 5.07
CA ASP A 64 -12.47 26.22 4.18
C ASP A 64 -11.96 27.31 3.23
N SER A 65 -11.14 28.23 3.74
CA SER A 65 -10.48 29.25 2.93
C SER A 65 -9.52 28.65 1.89
N ALA A 66 -8.79 27.59 2.27
CA ALA A 66 -7.88 26.90 1.35
C ALA A 66 -8.63 26.07 0.31
N MET A 67 -9.80 25.54 0.64
CA MET A 67 -10.62 24.73 -0.26
C MET A 67 -11.10 25.50 -1.49
N ALA A 68 -11.18 26.84 -1.42
CA ALA A 68 -11.42 27.70 -2.58
C ALA A 68 -10.35 27.57 -3.69
N TYR A 69 -9.16 27.07 -3.33
CA TYR A 69 -8.05 26.83 -4.25
C TYR A 69 -7.87 25.34 -4.57
N ALA A 70 -8.71 24.47 -4.02
CA ALA A 70 -8.66 23.05 -4.26
C ALA A 70 -8.81 22.76 -5.76
N LYS A 71 -7.96 21.85 -6.25
CA LYS A 71 -8.06 21.37 -7.63
C LYS A 71 -8.89 20.10 -7.67
N PRO A 72 -9.69 19.90 -8.73
CA PRO A 72 -10.51 18.70 -8.85
C PRO A 72 -9.63 17.45 -8.87
N LYS A 73 -10.08 16.40 -8.18
CA LYS A 73 -9.44 15.09 -8.21
C LYS A 73 -9.48 14.56 -9.65
N GLN A 74 -8.33 14.10 -10.15
CA GLN A 74 -8.30 13.44 -11.45
C GLN A 74 -8.96 12.05 -11.35
N PRO A 75 -9.82 11.69 -12.31
CA PRO A 75 -10.40 10.35 -12.33
C PRO A 75 -9.29 9.33 -12.59
N ILE A 76 -9.39 8.19 -11.91
CA ILE A 76 -8.45 7.07 -12.07
C ILE A 76 -9.16 5.99 -12.87
N VAL A 77 -8.52 5.53 -13.93
CA VAL A 77 -9.04 4.45 -14.77
C VAL A 77 -8.80 3.13 -14.04
N LYS A 78 -9.87 2.34 -13.88
CA LYS A 78 -9.80 0.99 -13.31
C LYS A 78 -10.69 0.02 -14.06
N ILE A 79 -10.30 -1.24 -14.07
CA ILE A 79 -11.05 -2.37 -14.63
C ILE A 79 -11.45 -3.26 -13.45
N THR A 80 -12.75 -3.48 -13.29
CA THR A 80 -13.33 -4.37 -12.26
C THR A 80 -14.06 -5.55 -12.87
N ASP A 81 -14.25 -5.56 -14.19
CA ASP A 81 -14.89 -6.66 -14.90
C ASP A 81 -13.95 -7.87 -14.99
N PHE A 82 -14.44 -9.04 -14.56
CA PHE A 82 -13.64 -10.26 -14.45
C PHE A 82 -13.19 -10.78 -15.82
N GLU A 83 -14.07 -10.79 -16.82
CA GLU A 83 -13.73 -11.29 -18.15
C GLU A 83 -12.67 -10.39 -18.81
N VAL A 84 -12.84 -9.07 -18.68
CA VAL A 84 -11.91 -8.09 -19.22
C VAL A 84 -10.54 -8.20 -18.54
N VAL A 85 -10.49 -8.31 -17.20
CA VAL A 85 -9.21 -8.38 -16.49
C VAL A 85 -8.49 -9.69 -16.74
N GLN A 86 -9.18 -10.82 -16.76
CA GLN A 86 -8.60 -12.13 -17.05
C GLN A 86 -7.98 -12.17 -18.46
N LYS A 87 -8.66 -11.57 -19.44
CA LYS A 87 -8.11 -11.43 -20.80
C LYS A 87 -6.90 -10.51 -20.83
N LYS A 88 -6.98 -9.34 -20.17
CA LYS A 88 -5.91 -8.32 -20.22
C LYS A 88 -4.66 -8.74 -19.46
N LEU A 89 -4.82 -9.53 -18.39
CA LEU A 89 -3.73 -10.02 -17.54
C LEU A 89 -3.34 -11.48 -17.82
N SER A 90 -3.77 -12.04 -18.95
CA SER A 90 -3.40 -13.40 -19.36
C SER A 90 -1.89 -13.56 -19.43
N GLY A 91 -1.37 -14.61 -18.77
CA GLY A 91 0.06 -14.90 -18.66
C GLY A 91 0.80 -14.09 -17.59
N ILE A 92 0.16 -13.08 -16.99
CA ILE A 92 0.73 -12.22 -15.94
C ILE A 92 0.12 -12.59 -14.59
N VAL A 93 -1.20 -12.74 -14.53
CA VAL A 93 -1.89 -13.15 -13.31
C VAL A 93 -2.65 -14.42 -13.61
N ASP A 94 -2.34 -15.47 -12.86
CA ASP A 94 -3.11 -16.71 -12.88
C ASP A 94 -4.22 -16.54 -11.85
N PHE A 95 -5.46 -16.46 -12.34
CA PHE A 95 -6.63 -16.32 -11.49
C PHE A 95 -7.25 -17.67 -11.13
N ARG A 96 -7.85 -17.74 -9.95
CA ARG A 96 -8.73 -18.84 -9.50
C ARG A 96 -10.16 -18.32 -9.52
N VAL A 97 -10.98 -18.86 -10.43
CA VAL A 97 -12.40 -18.50 -10.49
C VAL A 97 -13.15 -19.29 -9.44
N GLU A 98 -13.87 -18.59 -8.57
CA GLU A 98 -14.75 -19.17 -7.56
C GLU A 98 -16.14 -18.55 -7.66
N ASP A 99 -17.13 -19.15 -6.99
CA ASP A 99 -18.51 -18.68 -7.05
C ASP A 99 -18.63 -17.27 -6.44
N GLY A 100 -18.72 -16.27 -7.31
CA GLY A 100 -18.93 -14.87 -6.94
C GLY A 100 -17.67 -14.04 -6.69
N TYR A 101 -16.47 -14.61 -6.83
CA TYR A 101 -15.22 -13.83 -6.75
C TYR A 101 -14.09 -14.42 -7.60
N LEU A 102 -13.08 -13.60 -7.84
CA LEU A 102 -11.91 -13.96 -8.64
C LEU A 102 -10.67 -13.93 -7.74
N GLY A 103 -10.22 -15.11 -7.29
CA GLY A 103 -9.03 -15.25 -6.45
C GLY A 103 -7.73 -15.15 -7.24
N ILE A 104 -6.63 -14.90 -6.54
CA ILE A 104 -5.29 -14.91 -7.13
C ILE A 104 -4.63 -16.27 -6.85
N LYS A 105 -3.99 -16.86 -7.85
CA LYS A 105 -3.18 -18.09 -7.67
C LYS A 105 -1.69 -17.81 -7.76
N ARG A 106 -1.30 -16.93 -8.69
CA ARG A 106 0.10 -16.61 -8.96
C ARG A 106 0.22 -15.32 -9.76
N ILE A 107 1.33 -14.60 -9.58
CA ILE A 107 1.68 -13.42 -10.36
C ILE A 107 3.06 -13.61 -11.00
N ASN A 108 3.09 -13.63 -12.33
CA ASN A 108 4.29 -13.56 -13.15
C ASN A 108 4.54 -12.08 -13.51
N PHE A 109 5.37 -11.42 -12.72
CA PHE A 109 5.69 -10.00 -12.91
C PHE A 109 6.44 -9.77 -14.22
N ARG A 110 6.22 -8.59 -14.83
CA ARG A 110 6.81 -8.26 -16.14
C ARG A 110 8.31 -8.05 -16.12
N ASN A 111 8.90 -7.81 -14.94
CA ASN A 111 10.34 -7.80 -14.73
C ASN A 111 10.97 -9.21 -14.78
N GLY A 112 10.17 -10.27 -14.98
CA GLY A 112 10.60 -11.66 -15.03
C GLY A 112 10.62 -12.37 -13.68
N THR A 113 10.31 -11.68 -12.57
CA THR A 113 10.13 -12.33 -11.26
C THR A 113 8.75 -12.94 -11.14
N ASN A 114 8.59 -13.86 -10.19
CA ASN A 114 7.32 -14.52 -9.92
C ASN A 114 7.08 -14.48 -8.41
N SER A 115 5.83 -14.30 -8.01
CA SER A 115 5.39 -14.38 -6.61
C SER A 115 5.67 -15.73 -5.95
N GLY A 116 5.84 -16.78 -6.76
CA GLY A 116 5.81 -18.17 -6.29
C GLY A 116 4.40 -18.61 -5.91
N ASP A 117 4.30 -19.78 -5.31
CA ASP A 117 3.06 -20.28 -4.70
C ASP A 117 3.03 -19.78 -3.25
N LYS A 118 2.28 -18.70 -2.99
CA LYS A 118 2.08 -18.14 -1.65
C LYS A 118 0.77 -18.66 -1.06
N GLU A 119 0.80 -19.15 0.18
CA GLU A 119 -0.41 -19.57 0.92
C GLU A 119 -1.39 -18.40 1.09
N GLU A 120 -0.87 -17.19 1.32
CA GLU A 120 -1.65 -15.95 1.47
C GLU A 120 -2.58 -15.65 0.28
N PHE A 121 -2.23 -16.11 -0.93
CA PHE A 121 -3.06 -15.92 -2.11
C PHE A 121 -4.40 -16.65 -2.02
N GLU A 122 -4.53 -17.64 -1.14
CA GLU A 122 -5.81 -18.29 -0.89
C GLU A 122 -6.86 -17.32 -0.34
N GLU A 123 -6.44 -16.27 0.36
CA GLU A 123 -7.31 -15.26 0.97
C GLU A 123 -7.46 -13.99 0.11
N TYR A 124 -6.81 -13.92 -1.06
CA TYR A 124 -6.81 -12.70 -1.87
C TYR A 124 -7.86 -12.75 -2.97
N ALA A 125 -8.82 -11.85 -2.89
CA ALA A 125 -9.86 -11.64 -3.90
C ALA A 125 -9.56 -10.41 -4.74
N PHE A 126 -9.65 -10.51 -6.06
CA PHE A 126 -9.49 -9.39 -6.99
C PHE A 126 -10.53 -8.30 -6.73
N VAL A 127 -10.06 -7.05 -6.67
CA VAL A 127 -10.90 -5.85 -6.54
C VAL A 127 -10.87 -5.03 -7.82
N ALA A 128 -9.67 -4.68 -8.29
CA ALA A 128 -9.50 -3.83 -9.46
C ALA A 128 -8.12 -3.99 -10.10
N TYR A 129 -8.03 -3.68 -11.38
CA TYR A 129 -6.78 -3.48 -12.08
C TYR A 129 -6.70 -2.05 -12.62
N PHE A 130 -5.59 -1.36 -12.30
CA PHE A 130 -5.30 0.02 -12.72
C PHE A 130 -4.33 0.00 -13.90
N PRO A 131 -4.83 0.04 -15.15
CA PRO A 131 -4.01 -0.21 -16.34
C PRO A 131 -2.92 0.84 -16.59
N ASP A 132 -3.15 2.09 -16.22
CA ASP A 132 -2.17 3.18 -16.47
C ASP A 132 -0.96 3.08 -15.53
N GLU A 133 -1.15 2.48 -14.35
CA GLU A 133 -0.09 2.28 -13.36
C GLU A 133 0.43 0.83 -13.34
N ASP A 134 -0.25 -0.07 -14.05
CA ASP A 134 -0.01 -1.52 -14.05
C ASP A 134 -0.09 -2.13 -12.64
N ILE A 135 -1.07 -1.69 -11.86
CA ILE A 135 -1.28 -2.13 -10.47
C ILE A 135 -2.49 -3.07 -10.36
N LEU A 136 -2.28 -4.24 -9.78
CA LEU A 136 -3.34 -5.14 -9.34
C LEU A 136 -3.71 -4.83 -7.89
N LEU A 137 -5.00 -4.66 -7.61
CA LEU A 137 -5.54 -4.50 -6.26
C LEU A 137 -6.42 -5.69 -5.93
N CYS A 138 -6.20 -6.24 -4.75
CA CYS A 138 -6.93 -7.33 -4.14
C CYS A 138 -7.38 -6.91 -2.73
N GLU A 139 -8.40 -7.59 -2.24
CA GLU A 139 -8.83 -7.58 -0.85
C GLU A 139 -8.28 -8.85 -0.21
N GLY A 140 -7.61 -8.71 0.93
CA GLY A 140 -7.16 -9.83 1.77
C GLY A 140 -8.01 -10.03 3.02
N GLY A 141 -7.51 -10.85 3.95
CA GLY A 141 -8.14 -11.03 5.26
C GLY A 141 -8.44 -9.72 5.97
N HIS A 142 -9.55 -9.69 6.70
CA HIS A 142 -10.06 -8.47 7.36
C HIS A 142 -10.28 -7.28 6.40
N THR A 143 -10.59 -7.51 5.13
CA THR A 143 -10.77 -6.44 4.12
C THR A 143 -9.51 -5.60 3.88
N THR A 144 -8.33 -6.14 4.17
CA THR A 144 -7.04 -5.45 3.94
C THR A 144 -6.84 -5.13 2.47
N ASP A 145 -6.31 -3.94 2.18
CA ASP A 145 -5.85 -3.60 0.84
C ASP A 145 -4.56 -4.35 0.55
N ILE A 146 -4.57 -5.17 -0.50
CA ILE A 146 -3.38 -5.86 -1.00
C ILE A 146 -3.12 -5.41 -2.44
N SER A 147 -1.94 -4.85 -2.72
CA SER A 147 -1.64 -4.38 -4.07
C SER A 147 -0.25 -4.78 -4.57
N PHE A 148 -0.16 -4.89 -5.90
CA PHE A 148 1.04 -5.32 -6.60
C PHE A 148 1.27 -4.43 -7.82
N ASP A 149 2.46 -3.83 -7.95
CA ASP A 149 2.93 -3.28 -9.23
C ASP A 149 3.39 -4.45 -10.10
N LEU A 150 2.60 -4.79 -11.12
CA LEU A 150 2.83 -5.93 -11.99
C LEU A 150 4.11 -5.77 -12.83
N GLY A 151 4.60 -4.54 -12.98
CA GLY A 151 5.83 -4.22 -13.68
C GLY A 151 7.09 -4.41 -12.83
N THR A 152 7.04 -4.11 -11.53
CA THR A 152 8.23 -4.07 -10.65
C THR A 152 8.26 -5.15 -9.58
N GLY A 153 7.12 -5.75 -9.24
CA GLY A 153 7.00 -6.67 -8.11
C GLY A 153 6.91 -6.00 -6.74
N GLN A 154 6.85 -4.67 -6.68
CA GLN A 154 6.59 -3.96 -5.43
C GLN A 154 5.18 -4.24 -4.92
N GLU A 155 5.02 -4.29 -3.60
CA GLU A 155 3.78 -4.68 -2.92
C GLU A 155 3.15 -3.51 -2.15
N THR A 156 2.07 -3.79 -1.43
CA THR A 156 1.14 -2.88 -0.75
C THR A 156 1.74 -1.60 -0.18
N TYR A 157 2.74 -1.69 0.70
CA TYR A 157 3.29 -0.52 1.42
C TYR A 157 4.20 0.38 0.59
N GLU A 158 4.54 -0.03 -0.63
CA GLU A 158 5.24 0.78 -1.63
C GLU A 158 4.29 1.30 -2.71
N VAL A 159 3.29 0.49 -3.08
CA VAL A 159 2.37 0.71 -4.21
C VAL A 159 1.14 1.51 -3.79
N GLY A 160 0.48 1.08 -2.72
CA GLY A 160 -0.75 1.67 -2.18
C GLY A 160 -2.03 1.19 -2.87
N ASN A 161 -3.15 1.79 -2.53
CA ASN A 161 -4.42 1.61 -3.23
C ASN A 161 -4.71 2.85 -4.09
N PRO A 162 -4.51 2.79 -5.43
CA PRO A 162 -4.75 3.93 -6.31
C PRO A 162 -6.16 4.53 -6.19
N ASP A 163 -7.19 3.75 -5.86
CA ASP A 163 -8.56 4.26 -5.71
C ASP A 163 -8.68 5.29 -4.57
N LEU A 164 -7.90 5.08 -3.50
CA LEU A 164 -7.85 5.94 -2.32
C LEU A 164 -6.89 7.12 -2.48
N ALA A 165 -6.08 7.13 -3.54
CA ALA A 165 -5.07 8.16 -3.73
C ALA A 165 -5.67 9.52 -4.13
N THR A 166 -5.00 10.60 -3.76
CA THR A 166 -5.29 11.96 -4.21
C THR A 166 -4.03 12.58 -4.77
N ILE A 167 -4.12 13.02 -6.02
CA ILE A 167 -2.98 13.47 -6.83
C ILE A 167 -2.94 15.00 -6.81
N SER A 168 -1.73 15.54 -6.64
CA SER A 168 -1.46 16.98 -6.72
C SER A 168 -1.74 17.55 -8.12
N PRO A 169 -1.93 18.87 -8.29
CA PRO A 169 -2.46 19.47 -9.52
C PRO A 169 -1.70 19.14 -10.81
N ASN A 170 -0.37 19.14 -10.78
CA ASN A 170 0.46 18.77 -11.94
C ASN A 170 0.95 17.32 -11.87
N GLY A 171 0.43 16.53 -10.93
CA GLY A 171 0.77 15.12 -10.77
C GLY A 171 2.18 14.88 -10.22
N LYS A 172 2.80 15.89 -9.57
CA LYS A 172 4.16 15.76 -9.03
C LYS A 172 4.20 14.80 -7.84
N TYR A 173 3.26 14.94 -6.93
CA TYR A 173 3.06 14.03 -5.78
C TYR A 173 1.64 13.49 -5.73
N ARG A 174 1.46 12.43 -4.95
CA ARG A 174 0.16 12.00 -4.47
C ARG A 174 0.24 11.55 -3.02
N LEU A 175 -0.86 11.75 -2.31
CA LEU A 175 -1.14 11.05 -1.06
C LEU A 175 -1.75 9.72 -1.45
N ASN A 176 -1.17 8.63 -0.95
CA ASN A 176 -1.71 7.29 -1.13
C ASN A 176 -1.89 6.63 0.23
N LYS A 177 -2.73 5.60 0.26
CA LYS A 177 -3.15 4.92 1.48
C LYS A 177 -3.39 3.44 1.22
N VAL A 178 -3.34 2.66 2.30
CA VAL A 178 -3.79 1.27 2.33
C VAL A 178 -4.59 1.04 3.59
N PHE A 179 -5.70 0.33 3.49
CA PHE A 179 -6.48 -0.11 4.64
C PHE A 179 -5.86 -1.39 5.23
N GLU A 180 -5.53 -1.37 6.52
CA GLU A 180 -4.86 -2.50 7.20
C GLU A 180 -5.87 -3.46 7.88
N GLY A 181 -7.16 -3.34 7.55
CA GLY A 181 -8.20 -4.32 7.87
C GLY A 181 -8.90 -4.19 9.22
N GLN A 182 -8.46 -3.27 10.08
CA GLN A 182 -9.15 -2.96 11.33
C GLN A 182 -9.87 -1.63 11.23
N GLU A 183 -9.15 -0.54 11.49
CA GLU A 183 -9.76 0.79 11.62
C GLU A 183 -8.84 1.92 11.14
N CYS A 184 -7.62 1.60 10.72
CA CYS A 184 -6.58 2.58 10.44
C CYS A 184 -6.08 2.40 9.00
N PHE A 185 -5.81 3.51 8.34
CA PHE A 185 -5.09 3.52 7.07
C PHE A 185 -3.62 3.85 7.32
N PHE A 186 -2.74 3.15 6.61
CA PHE A 186 -1.35 3.57 6.51
C PHE A 186 -1.21 4.59 5.37
N HIS A 187 -0.67 5.77 5.67
CA HIS A 187 -0.58 6.90 4.75
C HIS A 187 0.87 7.18 4.36
N PHE A 188 1.08 7.46 3.08
CA PHE A 188 2.39 7.81 2.57
C PHE A 188 2.30 8.73 1.35
N ILE A 189 3.38 9.47 1.10
CA ILE A 189 3.51 10.31 -0.07
C ILE A 189 4.33 9.57 -1.11
N GLN A 190 3.84 9.60 -2.35
CA GLN A 190 4.57 9.15 -3.52
C GLN A 190 4.89 10.32 -4.44
N LYS A 191 6.08 10.32 -5.05
CA LYS A 191 6.53 11.27 -6.07
C LYS A 191 6.46 10.60 -7.44
N LYS A 192 6.03 11.34 -8.46
CA LYS A 192 6.04 10.86 -9.84
C LYS A 192 7.43 11.00 -10.44
N GLU A 193 8.03 9.87 -10.78
CA GLU A 193 9.36 9.77 -11.38
C GLU A 193 9.30 8.84 -12.59
N ARG A 194 9.78 9.29 -13.75
CA ARG A 194 9.76 8.51 -15.00
C ARG A 194 8.38 7.87 -15.28
N ASN A 195 7.32 8.66 -15.09
CA ASN A 195 5.90 8.28 -15.23
C ASN A 195 5.35 7.26 -14.22
N LYS A 196 6.12 6.84 -13.21
CA LYS A 196 5.62 5.99 -12.12
C LYS A 196 5.63 6.74 -10.79
N PHE A 197 4.65 6.47 -9.93
CA PHE A 197 4.68 6.96 -8.56
C PHE A 197 5.56 6.04 -7.71
N ARG A 198 6.50 6.62 -6.98
CA ARG A 198 7.37 5.93 -6.03
C ARG A 198 7.20 6.53 -4.65
N LYS A 199 7.15 5.69 -3.63
CA LYS A 199 7.09 6.14 -2.24
C LYS A 199 8.35 6.92 -1.88
N VAL A 200 8.15 8.06 -1.24
CA VAL A 200 9.23 8.98 -0.83
C VAL A 200 9.14 9.38 0.63
N LEU A 201 8.00 9.15 1.28
CA LEU A 201 7.79 9.50 2.69
C LEU A 201 6.68 8.65 3.32
N ASP A 202 6.98 8.03 4.45
CA ASP A 202 6.00 7.50 5.39
C ASP A 202 5.32 8.63 6.15
N LEU A 203 4.12 9.02 5.69
CA LEU A 203 3.41 10.15 6.24
C LEU A 203 2.84 9.83 7.62
N SER A 204 2.33 8.60 7.84
CA SER A 204 1.87 8.16 9.15
C SER A 204 2.95 8.30 10.21
N GLU A 205 4.18 7.84 9.94
CA GLU A 205 5.32 7.95 10.86
C GLU A 205 5.74 9.41 11.10
N ALA A 206 5.87 10.19 10.02
CA ALA A 206 6.24 11.60 10.12
C ALA A 206 5.21 12.41 10.92
N PHE A 207 3.93 12.08 10.74
CA PHE A 207 2.81 12.72 11.43
C PHE A 207 2.78 12.37 12.91
N GLU A 208 2.91 11.08 13.26
CA GLU A 208 2.94 10.64 14.66
C GLU A 208 4.12 11.29 15.40
N LYS A 209 5.32 11.26 14.82
CA LYS A 209 6.51 11.87 15.42
C LYS A 209 6.34 13.37 15.68
N LYS A 210 5.58 14.08 14.83
CA LYS A 210 5.40 15.53 14.93
C LYS A 210 4.23 15.93 15.84
N THR A 211 3.20 15.10 15.92
CA THR A 211 1.91 15.47 16.54
C THR A 211 1.55 14.62 17.76
N ASN A 212 2.24 13.50 17.99
CA ASN A 212 1.88 12.44 18.95
C ASN A 212 0.46 11.87 18.71
N LYS A 213 0.02 11.84 17.45
CA LYS A 213 -1.27 11.27 17.03
C LYS A 213 -1.09 10.33 15.86
N TRP A 214 -1.90 9.28 15.80
CA TRP A 214 -1.95 8.40 14.63
C TRP A 214 -2.78 9.02 13.52
N LEU A 215 -2.24 9.03 12.31
CA LEU A 215 -2.95 9.46 11.11
C LEU A 215 -3.82 8.31 10.59
N CYS A 216 -4.87 7.93 11.33
CA CYS A 216 -5.63 6.71 11.02
C CYS A 216 -6.71 6.88 9.96
N VAL A 217 -7.75 7.68 10.23
CA VAL A 217 -8.81 7.93 9.26
C VAL A 217 -8.79 9.40 8.92
N THR A 218 -8.60 9.68 7.63
CA THR A 218 -8.55 11.01 7.09
C THR A 218 -9.74 11.25 6.17
N GLY A 219 -10.15 12.52 6.08
CA GLY A 219 -11.15 12.98 5.13
C GLY A 219 -10.88 14.42 4.76
N LYS A 220 -11.69 14.98 3.85
CA LYS A 220 -11.53 16.36 3.35
C LYS A 220 -10.11 16.62 2.80
N GLU A 221 -9.54 15.63 2.13
CA GLU A 221 -8.20 15.76 1.55
C GLU A 221 -8.25 16.51 0.23
N PHE A 222 -7.35 17.49 0.08
CA PHE A 222 -7.17 18.18 -1.18
C PHE A 222 -5.79 18.82 -1.28
N TRP A 223 -5.35 19.01 -2.52
CA TRP A 223 -4.15 19.77 -2.85
C TRP A 223 -4.54 21.17 -3.33
N THR A 224 -3.75 22.16 -2.91
CA THR A 224 -3.87 23.55 -3.41
C THR A 224 -2.80 23.87 -4.46
N ASP A 225 -1.64 23.24 -4.34
CA ASP A 225 -0.52 23.26 -5.27
C ASP A 225 0.18 21.88 -5.24
N ASP A 226 1.33 21.75 -5.90
CA ASP A 226 2.02 20.45 -5.97
C ASP A 226 2.60 19.96 -4.64
N VAL A 227 2.81 20.83 -3.66
CA VAL A 227 3.55 20.51 -2.42
C VAL A 227 2.73 20.72 -1.16
N THR A 228 1.53 21.31 -1.26
CA THR A 228 0.68 21.65 -0.13
C THR A 228 -0.60 20.84 -0.14
N LEU A 229 -0.64 19.85 0.77
CA LEU A 229 -1.77 18.99 1.06
C LEU A 229 -2.52 19.49 2.30
N TYR A 230 -3.84 19.44 2.24
CA TYR A 230 -4.73 19.66 3.38
C TYR A 230 -5.50 18.39 3.68
N LEU A 231 -5.75 18.12 4.95
CA LEU A 231 -6.59 17.00 5.39
C LEU A 231 -7.27 17.28 6.73
N GLY A 232 -8.36 16.58 6.99
CA GLY A 232 -8.94 16.41 8.32
C GLY A 232 -8.62 15.01 8.85
N LEU A 233 -8.04 14.93 10.05
CA LEU A 233 -7.92 13.70 10.82
C LEU A 233 -9.18 13.51 11.65
N VAL A 234 -9.87 12.39 11.49
CA VAL A 234 -11.02 12.02 12.32
C VAL A 234 -10.55 11.84 13.77
N THR A 235 -11.14 12.60 14.69
CA THR A 235 -10.87 12.50 16.13
C THR A 235 -11.98 11.80 16.90
N GLN A 236 -13.20 11.79 16.35
CA GLN A 236 -14.34 11.10 16.94
C GLN A 236 -15.32 10.67 15.85
N TYR A 237 -15.77 9.41 15.93
CA TYR A 237 -16.88 8.90 15.12
C TYR A 237 -18.21 9.25 15.77
N LYS A 238 -19.12 9.84 15.00
CA LYS A 238 -20.48 10.15 15.45
C LYS A 238 -21.50 9.87 14.35
N GLU A 239 -22.72 9.51 14.76
CA GLU A 239 -23.82 9.22 13.83
C GLU A 239 -24.22 10.43 12.98
N ASP A 240 -24.09 11.65 13.53
CA ASP A 240 -24.43 12.92 12.88
C ASP A 240 -23.27 13.53 12.06
N GLY A 241 -22.09 12.90 12.10
CA GLY A 241 -20.90 13.32 11.36
C GLY A 241 -19.66 13.34 12.24
N ASN A 242 -18.56 12.84 11.68
CA ASN A 242 -17.28 12.75 12.38
C ASN A 242 -16.75 14.14 12.80
N GLU A 243 -16.05 14.18 13.93
CA GLU A 243 -15.23 15.34 14.30
C GLU A 243 -13.83 15.23 13.70
N TYR A 244 -13.25 16.39 13.38
CA TYR A 244 -11.96 16.47 12.72
C TYR A 244 -11.03 17.48 13.41
N ASP A 245 -9.76 17.09 13.54
CA ASP A 245 -8.65 18.03 13.61
C ASP A 245 -8.11 18.28 12.19
N TYR A 246 -7.86 19.53 11.83
CA TYR A 246 -7.42 19.90 10.48
C TYR A 246 -5.93 20.16 10.42
N TYR A 247 -5.31 19.75 9.31
CA TYR A 247 -3.87 19.86 9.11
C TYR A 247 -3.54 20.36 7.71
N LYS A 248 -2.49 21.19 7.66
CA LYS A 248 -1.77 21.55 6.45
C LYS A 248 -0.43 20.83 6.48
N ILE A 249 -0.11 20.15 5.38
CA ILE A 249 1.11 19.39 5.20
C ILE A 249 1.83 19.96 3.97
N LYS A 250 3.06 20.44 4.18
CA LYS A 250 3.90 20.98 3.12
C LYS A 250 5.12 20.09 2.90
N ILE A 251 5.25 19.58 1.67
CA ILE A 251 6.39 18.75 1.24
C ILE A 251 7.59 19.66 0.94
N ILE A 252 8.75 19.31 1.50
CA ILE A 252 10.03 19.96 1.25
C ILE A 252 10.94 18.94 0.57
N ASP A 253 11.10 19.14 -0.74
CA ASP A 253 12.03 18.42 -1.60
C ASP A 253 13.30 19.29 -1.72
N ARG A 254 14.46 18.76 -1.31
CA ARG A 254 15.74 19.48 -1.30
C ARG A 254 16.65 18.99 -2.39
#